data_AF-A0AAW6SF44-F1
#
_entry.id   AF-A0AAW6SF44-F1
#
_cell.length_a   1.000
_cell.length_b   1.000
_cell.length_c   1.000
_cell.angle_alpha   90.00
_cell.angle_beta   90.00
_cell.angle_gamma   90.00
#
_symmetry.space_group_name_H-M   'P 1'
#
loop_
_entity.id
_entity.type
_entity.pdbx_description
1 polymer ?
#
loop_
_entity_poly.entity_id
_entity_poly.type
_entity_poly.pdbx_seq_one_letter_code
_entity_poly.pdbx_strand_id
1 'polypeptide(L)'
;MHSKPSRRPFSLALRLTFFISLSTILAFIAFTWFMLHSVENHFAEQDVSDLQQISTTLNRILQSPVDPDDKKISKIKESIASYRNVALLLLNPRGEVLFSSAQGAALRPAVNSADFSEHSRARDVFLWTVEDPAGPMDTGSEMKMETYRIIASSGQAIFQGKQQNYVMLTGLSINFHLHYLDALKKNLIAIAVVISLLIVLIIRIAVRQGHLPLRNVSNAIKNITSENLDARLEPTRVPIELEQLVISFNHMIGKIEDVFTRQANFSADIAHEIRTPITNLVTQTEIALSQDRTQRELEDVLYSSLEEYNRMTKMVSDMLFLAQADNNQLIPDRVMFDLRAEVMKVFEFFEAWAEERNITLKFNGMPCLVEGDPQMFRRAINNLLSNALRYTPEGQAITVSIREQESFFDLVIENPGKPIPEEHLSR
;
A
#
# COMPACT_ATOMS: atom_id res chain seq x y z
N MET A 1 11.10 -27.16 -20.06
CA MET A 1 10.39 -25.87 -19.91
C MET A 1 11.33 -24.87 -19.25
N HIS A 2 11.79 -23.85 -19.97
CA HIS A 2 12.59 -22.76 -19.40
C HIS A 2 11.66 -21.83 -18.62
N SER A 3 11.83 -21.77 -17.29
CA SER A 3 11.18 -20.77 -16.45
C SER A 3 11.75 -19.39 -16.77
N LYS A 4 10.93 -18.50 -17.33
CA LYS A 4 11.29 -17.09 -17.47
C LYS A 4 11.58 -16.53 -16.08
N PRO A 5 12.68 -15.78 -15.89
CA PRO A 5 12.93 -15.14 -14.61
C PRO A 5 11.82 -14.11 -14.36
N SER A 6 11.08 -14.31 -13.27
CA SER A 6 10.09 -13.34 -12.78
C SER A 6 10.80 -12.02 -12.53
N ARG A 7 10.59 -11.04 -13.43
CA ARG A 7 11.11 -9.69 -13.23
C ARG A 7 10.47 -9.13 -11.97
N ARG A 8 11.28 -8.72 -11.00
CA ARG A 8 10.80 -8.07 -9.78
C ARG A 8 9.89 -6.91 -10.16
N PRO A 9 8.72 -6.76 -9.51
CA PRO A 9 7.84 -5.64 -9.78
C PRO A 9 8.58 -4.33 -9.50
N PHE A 10 8.22 -3.29 -10.26
CA PHE A 10 8.73 -1.94 -10.02
C PHE A 10 8.49 -1.51 -8.56
N SER A 11 9.40 -0.70 -8.01
CA SER A 11 9.27 -0.22 -6.63
C SER A 11 7.95 0.51 -6.43
N LEU A 12 7.37 0.41 -5.23
CA LEU A 12 6.16 1.16 -4.85
C LEU A 12 6.32 2.66 -5.13
N ALA A 13 7.51 3.20 -4.82
CA ALA A 13 7.86 4.58 -5.11
C ALA A 13 7.76 4.93 -6.60
N LEU A 14 8.32 4.10 -7.48
CA LEU A 14 8.28 4.33 -8.93
C LEU A 14 6.85 4.24 -9.45
N ARG A 15 6.09 3.24 -9.00
CA ARG A 15 4.70 3.03 -9.40
C ARG A 15 3.83 4.21 -8.99
N LEU A 16 3.90 4.63 -7.72
CA LEU A 16 3.12 5.74 -7.19
C LEU A 16 3.48 7.05 -7.89
N THR A 17 4.78 7.35 -8.04
CA THR A 17 5.23 8.55 -8.75
C THR A 17 4.73 8.56 -10.19
N PHE A 18 4.81 7.43 -10.90
CA PHE A 18 4.34 7.30 -12.28
C PHE A 18 2.84 7.57 -12.41
N PHE A 19 1.99 6.91 -11.61
CA PHE A 19 0.53 7.08 -11.71
C PHE A 19 0.07 8.48 -11.34
N ILE A 20 0.65 9.09 -10.28
CA ILE A 20 0.28 10.46 -9.90
C ILE A 20 0.77 11.46 -10.96
N SER A 21 1.99 11.28 -11.48
CA SER A 21 2.53 12.15 -12.55
C SER A 21 1.68 12.03 -13.82
N LEU A 22 1.29 10.82 -14.21
CA LEU A 22 0.44 10.59 -15.38
C LEU A 22 -0.95 11.23 -15.20
N SER A 23 -1.58 11.04 -14.03
CA SER A 23 -2.88 11.61 -13.73
C SER A 23 -2.86 13.14 -13.74
N THR A 24 -1.83 13.75 -13.15
CA THR A 24 -1.68 15.21 -13.12
C THR A 24 -1.44 15.80 -14.51
N ILE A 25 -0.57 15.18 -15.32
CA ILE A 25 -0.35 15.60 -16.71
C ILE A 25 -1.66 15.53 -17.52
N LEU A 26 -2.41 14.43 -17.39
CA LEU A 26 -3.70 14.27 -18.09
C LEU A 26 -4.72 15.33 -17.64
N ALA A 27 -4.79 15.64 -16.35
CA ALA A 27 -5.67 16.69 -15.84
C ALA A 27 -5.32 18.07 -16.40
N PHE A 28 -4.03 18.43 -16.49
CA PHE A 28 -3.61 19.70 -17.10
C PHE A 28 -3.89 19.77 -18.59
N ILE A 29 -3.70 18.68 -19.33
CA ILE A 29 -4.05 18.61 -20.74
C ILE A 29 -5.56 18.82 -20.93
N ALA A 30 -6.39 18.13 -20.15
CA ALA A 30 -7.84 18.26 -20.20
C ALA A 30 -8.30 19.68 -19.85
N PHE A 31 -7.74 20.27 -18.79
CA PHE A 31 -8.03 21.64 -18.40
C PHE A 31 -7.64 22.65 -19.48
N THR A 32 -6.43 22.52 -20.05
CA THR A 32 -5.96 23.42 -21.12
C THR A 32 -6.85 23.33 -22.36
N TRP A 33 -7.25 22.12 -22.73
CA TRP A 33 -8.16 21.89 -23.85
C TRP A 33 -9.54 22.51 -23.60
N PHE A 34 -10.11 22.29 -22.42
CA PHE A 34 -11.40 22.85 -22.03
C PHE A 34 -11.38 24.38 -22.02
N MET A 35 -10.34 24.99 -21.42
CA MET A 35 -10.19 26.45 -21.37
C MET A 35 -10.07 27.06 -22.76
N LEU A 36 -9.25 26.47 -23.64
CA LEU A 36 -9.05 26.99 -24.99
C LEU A 36 -10.35 26.93 -25.79
N HIS A 37 -11.04 25.79 -25.75
CA HIS A 37 -12.31 25.61 -26.45
C HIS A 37 -13.41 26.53 -25.90
N SER A 38 -13.49 26.71 -24.57
CA SER A 38 -14.46 27.61 -23.95
C SER A 38 -14.25 29.07 -24.35
N VAL A 39 -13.00 29.54 -24.40
CA VAL A 39 -12.68 30.94 -24.76
C VAL A 39 -12.91 31.17 -26.25
N GLU A 40 -12.52 30.22 -27.11
CA GLU A 40 -12.76 30.28 -28.55
C GLU A 40 -14.26 30.36 -28.88
N ASN A 41 -15.08 29.50 -28.25
CA ASN A 41 -16.52 29.53 -28.41
C ASN A 41 -17.14 30.84 -27.90
N HIS A 42 -16.66 31.36 -26.76
CA HIS A 42 -17.15 32.62 -26.21
C HIS A 42 -16.87 33.80 -27.14
N PHE A 43 -15.68 33.88 -27.74
CA PHE A 43 -15.39 34.89 -28.77
C PHE A 43 -16.26 34.69 -30.01
N ALA A 44 -16.45 33.45 -30.47
CA ALA A 44 -17.29 33.17 -31.63
C ALA A 44 -18.75 33.63 -31.42
N GLU A 45 -19.33 33.36 -30.25
CA GLU A 45 -20.68 33.79 -29.90
C GLU A 45 -20.80 35.32 -29.80
N GLN A 46 -19.84 35.97 -29.15
CA GLN A 46 -19.80 37.43 -29.01
C GLN A 46 -19.63 38.12 -30.36
N ASP A 47 -18.70 37.65 -31.20
CA ASP A 47 -18.48 38.19 -32.55
C ASP A 47 -19.75 38.11 -33.39
N VAL A 48 -20.46 36.97 -33.35
CA VAL A 48 -21.72 36.79 -34.08
C VAL A 48 -22.80 37.74 -33.56
N SER A 49 -22.93 37.89 -32.24
CA SER A 49 -23.91 38.79 -31.63
C SER A 49 -23.66 40.26 -32.00
N ASP A 50 -22.40 40.71 -31.89
CA ASP A 50 -21.99 42.07 -32.24
C ASP A 50 -22.29 42.37 -33.71
N LEU A 51 -21.93 41.43 -34.59
CA LEU A 51 -22.10 41.57 -36.03
C LEU A 51 -23.59 41.59 -36.42
N GLN A 52 -24.44 40.76 -35.79
CA GLN A 52 -25.90 40.81 -35.95
C GLN A 52 -26.49 42.15 -35.48
N GLN A 53 -26.04 42.68 -34.34
CA GLN A 53 -26.49 43.98 -33.81
C GLN A 53 -26.11 45.14 -34.74
N ILE A 54 -24.87 45.13 -35.25
CA ILE A 54 -24.38 46.13 -36.21
C ILE A 54 -25.18 46.05 -37.50
N SER A 55 -25.31 44.85 -38.09
CA SER A 55 -26.06 44.64 -39.33
C SER A 55 -27.53 45.07 -39.21
N THR A 56 -28.19 44.76 -38.08
CA THR A 56 -29.57 45.20 -37.82
C THR A 56 -29.68 46.73 -37.70
N THR A 57 -28.71 47.37 -37.05
CA THR A 57 -28.66 48.83 -36.90
C THR A 57 -28.46 49.52 -38.25
N LEU A 58 -27.53 49.01 -39.08
CA LEU A 58 -27.27 49.54 -40.42
C LEU A 58 -28.46 49.33 -41.36
N ASN A 59 -29.11 48.17 -41.33
CA ASN A 59 -30.33 47.91 -42.09
C ASN A 59 -31.46 48.87 -41.71
N ARG A 60 -31.62 49.19 -40.41
CA ARG A 60 -32.61 50.18 -39.95
C ARG A 60 -32.34 51.58 -40.51
N ILE A 61 -31.08 52.00 -40.62
CA ILE A 61 -30.71 53.30 -41.21
C ILE A 61 -31.02 53.31 -42.72
N LEU A 62 -30.70 52.23 -43.45
CA LEU A 62 -30.95 52.12 -44.89
C LEU A 62 -32.44 52.14 -45.25
N GLN A 63 -33.27 51.49 -44.43
CA GLN A 63 -34.72 51.38 -44.62
C GLN A 63 -35.52 52.60 -44.12
N SER A 64 -34.87 53.59 -43.49
CA SER A 64 -35.53 54.82 -43.05
C SER A 64 -36.16 55.55 -44.26
N PRO A 65 -37.49 55.80 -44.28
CA PRO A 65 -38.16 56.48 -45.41
C PRO A 65 -37.92 57.99 -45.47
N VAL A 66 -37.42 58.58 -44.37
CA VAL A 66 -37.46 60.04 -44.12
C VAL A 66 -36.16 60.75 -44.51
N ASP A 67 -35.04 60.03 -44.57
CA ASP A 67 -33.74 60.63 -44.86
C ASP A 67 -33.40 60.55 -46.36
N PRO A 68 -32.92 61.65 -46.98
CA PRO A 68 -32.30 61.60 -48.31
C PRO A 68 -31.07 60.68 -48.33
N ASP A 69 -30.71 60.18 -49.50
CA ASP A 69 -29.64 59.18 -49.65
C ASP A 69 -28.31 59.63 -49.06
N ASP A 70 -27.93 60.89 -49.32
CA ASP A 70 -26.70 61.49 -48.79
C ASP A 70 -26.67 61.49 -47.25
N LYS A 71 -27.84 61.67 -46.62
CA LYS A 71 -28.01 61.66 -45.16
C LYS A 71 -28.05 60.25 -44.57
N LYS A 72 -28.50 59.25 -45.34
CA LYS A 72 -28.38 57.83 -44.95
C LYS A 72 -26.92 57.39 -44.99
N ILE A 73 -26.20 57.73 -46.06
CA ILE A 73 -24.78 57.43 -46.19
C ILE A 73 -23.95 58.16 -45.13
N SER A 74 -24.27 59.41 -44.79
CA SER A 74 -23.58 60.13 -43.71
C SER A 74 -23.81 59.46 -42.34
N LYS A 75 -25.05 59.08 -42.01
CA LYS A 75 -25.36 58.33 -40.76
C LYS A 75 -24.66 56.98 -40.70
N ILE A 76 -24.55 56.26 -41.82
CA ILE A 76 -23.81 55.00 -41.91
C ILE A 76 -22.32 55.23 -41.67
N LYS A 77 -21.76 56.27 -42.29
CA LYS A 77 -20.34 56.63 -42.11
C LYS A 77 -20.02 57.02 -40.67
N GLU A 78 -20.89 57.80 -40.01
CA GLU A 78 -20.76 58.17 -38.59
C GLU A 78 -20.90 56.95 -37.66
N SER A 79 -21.88 56.08 -37.93
CA SER A 79 -22.10 54.85 -37.16
C SER A 79 -20.90 53.90 -37.26
N ILE A 80 -20.38 53.68 -38.47
CA ILE A 80 -19.22 52.81 -38.71
C ILE A 80 -17.93 53.42 -38.18
N ALA A 81 -17.78 54.74 -38.19
CA ALA A 81 -16.61 55.39 -37.59
C ALA A 81 -16.45 55.09 -36.09
N SER A 82 -17.53 54.70 -35.41
CA SER A 82 -17.50 54.26 -34.01
C SER A 82 -16.97 52.82 -33.85
N TYR A 83 -16.98 52.01 -34.91
CA TYR A 83 -16.51 50.63 -34.91
C TYR A 83 -15.19 50.50 -35.69
N ARG A 84 -14.06 50.35 -34.99
CA ARG A 84 -12.73 50.33 -35.61
C ARG A 84 -12.43 49.10 -36.48
N ASN A 85 -13.10 47.97 -36.24
CA ASN A 85 -12.77 46.68 -36.85
C ASN A 85 -13.89 46.18 -37.79
N VAL A 86 -14.75 47.09 -38.26
CA VAL A 86 -15.91 46.75 -39.07
C VAL A 86 -15.72 47.24 -40.52
N ALA A 87 -15.74 46.28 -41.43
CA ALA A 87 -15.80 46.51 -42.86
C ALA A 87 -17.27 46.49 -43.32
N LEU A 88 -17.69 47.47 -44.12
CA LEU A 88 -19.01 47.51 -44.73
C LEU A 88 -18.87 47.65 -46.24
N LEU A 89 -19.55 46.78 -46.97
CA LEU A 89 -19.71 46.87 -48.42
C LEU A 89 -21.18 46.80 -48.80
N LEU A 90 -21.65 47.80 -49.53
CA LEU A 90 -23.02 47.89 -50.04
C LEU A 90 -22.99 47.80 -51.56
N LEU A 91 -23.72 46.84 -52.12
CA LEU A 91 -23.78 46.55 -53.55
C LEU A 91 -25.21 46.67 -54.07
N ASN A 92 -25.35 47.04 -55.33
CA ASN A 92 -26.62 46.90 -56.06
C ASN A 92 -26.77 45.46 -56.62
N PRO A 93 -27.92 45.10 -57.21
CA PRO A 93 -28.16 43.74 -57.72
C PRO A 93 -27.28 43.39 -58.94
N ARG A 94 -26.60 44.39 -59.53
CA ARG A 94 -25.65 44.24 -60.63
C ARG A 94 -24.19 44.10 -60.14
N GLY A 95 -23.96 44.14 -58.83
CA GLY A 95 -22.63 44.06 -58.22
C GLY A 95 -21.84 45.37 -58.20
N GLU A 96 -22.47 46.51 -58.51
CA GLU A 96 -21.85 47.83 -58.43
C GLU A 96 -21.88 48.35 -56.99
N VAL A 97 -20.79 48.99 -56.56
CA VAL A 97 -20.63 49.49 -55.19
C VAL A 97 -21.45 50.76 -54.98
N LEU A 98 -22.44 50.68 -54.09
CA LEU A 98 -23.23 51.82 -53.63
C LEU A 98 -22.53 52.57 -52.48
N PHE A 99 -21.83 51.83 -51.61
CA PHE A 99 -21.03 52.38 -50.51
C PHE A 99 -19.96 51.36 -50.09
N SER A 100 -18.79 51.85 -49.70
CA SER A 100 -17.74 51.04 -49.07
C SER A 100 -17.12 51.83 -47.92
N SER A 101 -16.98 51.19 -46.76
CA SER A 101 -16.11 51.70 -45.70
C SER A 101 -14.63 51.56 -46.10
N ALA A 102 -13.72 52.11 -45.30
CA ALA A 102 -12.27 52.06 -45.56
C ALA A 102 -11.74 50.63 -45.78
N GLN A 103 -12.25 49.66 -45.01
CA GLN A 103 -11.92 48.23 -45.15
C GLN A 103 -12.97 47.44 -45.96
N GLY A 104 -14.06 48.09 -46.39
CA GLY A 104 -15.17 47.45 -47.11
C GLY A 104 -14.77 46.80 -48.45
N ALA A 105 -13.75 47.33 -49.11
CA ALA A 105 -13.24 46.79 -50.37
C ALA A 105 -12.67 45.36 -50.22
N ALA A 106 -12.13 45.02 -49.03
CA ALA A 106 -11.59 43.70 -48.73
C ALA A 106 -12.67 42.60 -48.69
N LEU A 107 -13.94 42.98 -48.52
CA LEU A 107 -15.09 42.06 -48.53
C LEU A 107 -15.60 41.76 -49.95
N ARG A 108 -15.16 42.53 -50.96
CA ARG A 108 -15.67 42.40 -52.34
C ARG A 108 -15.39 41.03 -52.95
N PRO A 109 -14.20 40.41 -52.79
CA PRO A 109 -13.95 39.08 -53.34
C PRO A 109 -14.81 37.99 -52.67
N ALA A 110 -15.25 38.19 -51.43
CA ALA A 110 -16.12 37.25 -50.73
C ALA A 110 -17.45 37.04 -51.45
N VAL A 111 -17.97 38.06 -52.15
CA VAL A 111 -19.23 38.00 -52.93
C VAL A 111 -19.14 37.02 -54.10
N ASN A 112 -17.93 36.77 -54.61
CA ASN A 112 -17.69 35.87 -55.72
C ASN A 112 -17.32 34.45 -55.26
N SER A 113 -17.31 34.18 -53.95
CA SER A 113 -17.07 32.83 -53.42
C SER A 113 -18.26 31.91 -53.68
N ALA A 114 -18.00 30.61 -53.87
CA ALA A 114 -19.03 29.63 -54.19
C ALA A 114 -20.13 29.55 -53.11
N ASP A 115 -19.74 29.73 -51.85
CA ASP A 115 -20.60 29.55 -50.68
C ASP A 115 -21.35 30.84 -50.28
N PHE A 116 -21.01 31.98 -50.89
CA PHE A 116 -21.63 33.28 -50.57
C PHE A 116 -23.15 33.29 -50.78
N SER A 117 -23.60 32.66 -51.87
CA SER A 117 -25.02 32.64 -52.21
C SER A 117 -25.87 31.81 -51.23
N GLU A 118 -25.26 30.80 -50.60
CA GLU A 118 -25.88 29.96 -49.58
C GLU A 118 -25.95 30.71 -48.24
N HIS A 119 -24.82 31.24 -47.78
CA HIS A 119 -24.75 32.03 -46.54
C HIS A 119 -25.61 33.31 -46.59
N SER A 120 -25.64 34.00 -47.75
CA SER A 120 -26.47 35.19 -47.92
C SER A 120 -27.97 34.89 -47.89
N ARG A 121 -28.40 33.69 -48.28
CA ARG A 121 -29.82 33.27 -48.19
C ARG A 121 -30.17 32.81 -46.79
N ALA A 122 -29.26 32.08 -46.13
CA ALA A 122 -29.44 31.62 -44.76
C ALA A 122 -29.36 32.75 -43.72
N ARG A 123 -28.74 33.89 -44.08
CA ARG A 123 -28.39 35.00 -43.17
C ARG A 123 -27.44 34.56 -42.04
N ASP A 124 -26.61 33.58 -42.34
CA ASP A 124 -25.63 33.04 -41.41
C ASP A 124 -24.32 33.82 -41.49
N VAL A 125 -23.57 33.79 -40.39
CA VAL A 125 -22.22 34.36 -40.32
C VAL A 125 -21.22 33.35 -40.87
N PHE A 126 -20.38 33.76 -41.82
CA PHE A 126 -19.33 32.92 -42.40
C PHE A 126 -17.95 33.56 -42.24
N LEU A 127 -16.91 32.74 -42.29
CA LEU A 127 -15.52 33.19 -42.19
C LEU A 127 -14.94 33.47 -43.58
N TRP A 128 -14.23 34.58 -43.71
CA TRP A 128 -13.56 35.00 -44.94
C TRP A 128 -12.15 35.47 -44.61
N THR A 129 -11.14 34.93 -45.29
CA THR A 129 -9.75 35.36 -45.09
C THR A 129 -9.22 35.94 -46.38
N VAL A 130 -8.64 37.14 -46.31
CA VAL A 130 -8.13 37.92 -47.43
C VAL A 130 -6.75 38.46 -47.10
N GLU A 131 -5.92 38.68 -48.11
CA GLU A 131 -4.64 39.36 -47.93
C GLU A 131 -4.89 40.85 -47.57
N ASP A 132 -4.18 41.36 -46.56
CA ASP A 132 -4.28 42.76 -46.13
C ASP A 132 -3.94 43.70 -47.32
N PRO A 133 -4.91 44.48 -47.84
CA PRO A 133 -4.67 45.35 -48.99
C PRO A 133 -3.79 46.57 -48.65
N ALA A 134 -3.50 46.84 -47.37
CA ALA A 134 -2.84 48.06 -46.90
C ALA A 134 -1.38 47.85 -46.41
N GLY A 135 -0.83 46.64 -46.52
CA GLY A 135 0.55 46.34 -46.11
C GLY A 135 1.61 46.93 -47.05
N PRO A 136 2.72 47.52 -46.55
CA PRO A 136 3.82 47.96 -47.41
C PRO A 136 4.44 46.75 -48.13
N MET A 137 4.53 46.87 -49.45
CA MET A 137 5.12 45.88 -50.34
C MET A 137 6.65 45.98 -50.32
N ASP A 138 7.26 45.82 -49.14
CA ASP A 138 8.71 45.78 -48.98
C ASP A 138 9.17 44.43 -48.41
N THR A 139 10.31 44.02 -48.95
CA THR A 139 10.89 42.68 -48.97
C THR A 139 10.91 41.92 -47.64
N GLY A 140 10.35 40.71 -47.63
CA GLY A 140 10.64 39.68 -46.62
C GLY A 140 9.68 39.56 -45.42
N SER A 141 8.62 40.38 -45.36
CA SER A 141 7.61 40.30 -44.32
C SER A 141 6.61 39.17 -44.62
N GLU A 142 6.27 38.32 -43.63
CA GLU A 142 5.18 37.35 -43.75
C GLU A 142 3.89 38.05 -44.25
N MET A 143 3.25 37.46 -45.28
CA MET A 143 1.98 37.94 -45.83
C MET A 143 0.94 38.04 -44.70
N LYS A 144 0.48 39.25 -44.37
CA LYS A 144 -0.54 39.45 -43.34
C LYS A 144 -1.91 39.12 -43.92
N MET A 145 -2.46 37.99 -43.50
CA MET A 145 -3.83 37.60 -43.79
C MET A 145 -4.77 38.26 -42.78
N GLU A 146 -5.86 38.87 -43.25
CA GLU A 146 -6.96 39.33 -42.42
C GLU A 146 -8.16 38.38 -42.55
N THR A 147 -8.61 37.89 -41.41
CA THR A 147 -9.80 37.06 -41.27
C THR A 147 -10.96 37.90 -40.75
N TYR A 148 -12.05 37.87 -41.49
CA TYR A 148 -13.32 38.50 -41.20
C TYR A 148 -14.38 37.44 -40.90
N ARG A 149 -15.22 37.68 -39.90
CA ARG A 149 -16.57 37.10 -39.88
C ARG A 149 -17.47 38.03 -40.67
N ILE A 150 -18.27 37.50 -41.59
CA ILE A 150 -19.14 38.29 -42.47
C ILE A 150 -20.59 37.84 -42.29
N ILE A 151 -21.50 38.81 -42.20
CA ILE A 151 -22.92 38.58 -42.46
C ILE A 151 -23.33 39.33 -43.72
N ALA A 152 -24.09 38.65 -44.57
CA ALA A 152 -24.75 39.28 -45.71
C ALA A 152 -26.23 39.49 -45.37
N SER A 153 -26.72 40.67 -45.69
CA SER A 153 -28.14 40.99 -45.61
C SER A 153 -28.59 41.69 -46.88
N SER A 154 -29.86 41.54 -47.23
CA SER A 154 -30.45 42.18 -48.41
C SER A 154 -31.76 42.85 -48.05
N GLY A 155 -32.08 43.90 -48.78
CA GLY A 155 -33.28 44.68 -48.54
C GLY A 155 -33.61 45.61 -49.69
N GLN A 156 -34.64 46.42 -49.50
CA GLN A 156 -35.03 47.49 -50.42
C GLN A 156 -34.78 48.82 -49.75
N ALA A 157 -34.10 49.71 -50.46
CA ALA A 157 -33.91 51.08 -50.05
C ALA A 157 -34.12 51.99 -51.26
N ILE A 158 -34.60 53.20 -50.98
CA ILE A 158 -34.62 54.27 -51.97
C ILE A 158 -33.19 54.79 -52.06
N PHE A 159 -32.66 54.82 -53.28
CA PHE A 159 -31.38 55.44 -53.66
C PHE A 159 -31.59 56.21 -54.96
N GLN A 160 -31.07 57.43 -55.04
CA GLN A 160 -31.28 58.40 -56.10
C GLN A 160 -32.76 58.55 -56.50
N GLY A 161 -33.65 58.53 -55.49
CA GLY A 161 -35.10 58.62 -55.69
C GLY A 161 -35.77 57.38 -56.31
N LYS A 162 -35.04 56.28 -56.53
CA LYS A 162 -35.58 54.99 -57.04
C LYS A 162 -35.47 53.90 -55.99
N GLN A 163 -36.53 53.13 -55.82
CA GLN A 163 -36.52 51.94 -54.97
C GLN A 163 -35.69 50.85 -55.66
N GLN A 164 -34.58 50.45 -55.05
CA GLN A 164 -33.71 49.41 -55.57
C GLN A 164 -33.35 48.40 -54.47
N ASN A 165 -33.19 47.14 -54.87
CA ASN A 165 -32.68 46.09 -53.99
C ASN A 165 -31.19 46.36 -53.70
N TYR A 166 -30.73 46.07 -52.49
CA TYR A 166 -29.31 46.14 -52.13
C TYR A 166 -28.85 44.85 -51.46
N VAL A 167 -27.54 44.60 -51.53
CA VAL A 167 -26.85 43.58 -50.74
C VAL A 167 -25.81 44.28 -49.87
N MET A 168 -25.88 44.06 -48.57
CA MET A 168 -25.00 44.65 -47.57
C MET A 168 -24.18 43.55 -46.90
N LEU A 169 -22.86 43.62 -47.06
CA LEU A 169 -21.90 42.78 -46.35
C LEU A 169 -21.32 43.58 -45.19
N THR A 170 -21.53 43.08 -43.97
CA THR A 170 -20.87 43.60 -42.78
C THR A 170 -19.85 42.56 -42.33
N GLY A 171 -18.58 42.93 -42.33
CA GLY A 171 -17.46 42.10 -41.88
C GLY A 171 -16.90 42.64 -40.57
N LEU A 172 -16.65 41.77 -39.60
CA LEU A 172 -15.90 42.07 -38.38
C LEU A 172 -14.53 41.39 -38.46
N SER A 173 -13.44 42.15 -38.38
CA SER A 173 -12.08 41.60 -38.35
C SER A 173 -11.84 40.90 -37.01
N ILE A 174 -11.49 39.61 -37.07
CA ILE A 174 -11.26 38.76 -35.88
C ILE A 174 -9.76 38.47 -35.63
N ASN A 175 -8.86 39.10 -36.39
CA ASN A 175 -7.41 38.91 -36.23
C ASN A 175 -6.91 39.21 -34.83
N PHE A 176 -7.47 40.22 -34.18
CA PHE A 176 -7.14 40.53 -32.79
C PHE A 176 -7.51 39.38 -31.86
N HIS A 177 -8.70 38.77 -32.03
CA HIS A 177 -9.13 37.60 -31.25
C HIS A 177 -8.27 36.37 -31.55
N LEU A 178 -7.94 36.11 -32.82
CA LEU A 178 -7.07 35.01 -33.21
C LEU A 178 -5.66 35.16 -32.62
N HIS A 179 -5.06 36.35 -32.70
CA HIS A 179 -3.74 36.62 -32.11
C HIS A 179 -3.76 36.47 -30.58
N TYR A 180 -4.83 36.94 -29.93
CA TYR A 180 -5.03 36.76 -28.49
C TYR A 180 -5.16 35.28 -28.11
N LEU A 181 -5.96 34.49 -28.84
CA LEU A 181 -6.11 33.06 -28.62
C LEU A 181 -4.79 32.30 -28.78
N ASP A 182 -3.98 32.68 -29.77
CA ASP A 182 -2.68 32.06 -30.00
C ASP A 182 -1.66 32.38 -28.89
N ALA A 183 -1.66 33.63 -28.42
CA ALA A 183 -0.86 34.05 -27.27
C ALA A 183 -1.32 33.34 -25.98
N LEU A 184 -2.63 33.27 -25.75
CA LEU A 184 -3.23 32.57 -24.61
C LEU A 184 -2.89 31.08 -24.64
N LYS A 185 -2.99 30.41 -25.79
CA LYS A 185 -2.60 29.02 -25.99
C LYS A 185 -1.14 28.78 -25.62
N LYS A 186 -0.22 29.60 -26.14
CA LYS A 186 1.22 29.50 -25.82
C LYS A 186 1.47 29.67 -24.32
N ASN A 187 0.84 30.66 -23.70
CA ASN A 187 0.98 30.93 -22.26
C ASN A 187 0.42 29.78 -21.42
N LEU A 188 -0.77 29.26 -21.74
CA LEU A 188 -1.37 28.13 -21.02
C LEU A 188 -0.50 26.87 -21.11
N ILE A 189 0.01 26.54 -22.30
CA ILE A 189 0.89 25.39 -22.49
C ILE A 189 2.19 25.56 -21.70
N ALA A 190 2.81 26.75 -21.75
CA ALA A 190 4.04 27.03 -20.99
C ALA A 190 3.81 26.87 -19.48
N ILE A 191 2.73 27.44 -18.95
CA ILE A 191 2.36 27.33 -17.53
C ILE A 191 2.08 25.87 -17.16
N ALA A 192 1.31 25.13 -17.98
CA ALA A 192 0.99 23.73 -17.74
C ALA A 192 2.25 22.85 -17.68
N VAL A 193 3.23 23.08 -18.55
CA VAL A 193 4.52 22.36 -18.56
C VAL A 193 5.32 22.67 -17.30
N VAL A 194 5.44 23.96 -16.92
CA VAL A 194 6.18 24.37 -15.72
C VAL A 194 5.56 23.77 -14.46
N ILE A 195 4.23 23.87 -14.31
CA ILE A 195 3.52 23.32 -13.15
C ILE A 195 3.64 21.79 -13.12
N SER A 196 3.52 21.11 -14.25
CA SER A 196 3.67 19.64 -14.32
C SER A 196 5.06 19.19 -13.87
N LEU A 197 6.13 19.86 -14.32
CA LEU A 197 7.50 19.56 -13.88
C LEU A 197 7.68 19.77 -12.37
N LEU A 198 7.13 20.86 -11.84
CA LEU A 198 7.20 21.20 -10.42
C LEU A 198 6.48 20.14 -9.56
N ILE A 199 5.29 19.71 -9.99
CA ILE A 199 4.52 18.65 -9.34
C ILE A 199 5.28 17.32 -9.35
N VAL A 200 5.85 16.91 -10.49
CA VAL A 200 6.65 15.67 -10.57
C VAL A 200 7.84 15.72 -9.61
N LEU A 201 8.51 16.87 -9.52
CA LEU A 201 9.63 17.06 -8.59
C LEU A 201 9.18 16.95 -7.13
N ILE A 202 8.10 17.64 -6.75
CA ILE A 202 7.53 17.59 -5.40
C ILE A 202 7.13 16.16 -5.03
N ILE A 203 6.40 15.46 -5.90
CA ILE A 203 5.97 14.07 -5.66
C ILE A 203 7.19 13.17 -5.46
N ARG A 204 8.21 13.30 -6.32
CA ARG A 204 9.43 12.49 -6.20
C ARG A 204 10.13 12.70 -4.86
N ILE A 205 10.19 13.95 -4.37
CA ILE A 205 10.78 14.27 -3.06
C ILE A 205 9.91 13.71 -1.93
N ALA A 206 8.60 13.96 -1.97
CA ALA A 206 7.64 13.50 -0.96
C ALA A 206 7.64 11.97 -0.81
N VAL A 207 7.61 11.23 -1.92
CA VAL A 207 7.67 9.76 -1.93
C VAL A 207 9.01 9.27 -1.38
N ARG A 208 10.13 9.92 -1.74
CA ARG A 208 11.45 9.53 -1.24
C ARG A 208 11.58 9.75 0.27
N GLN A 209 11.07 10.87 0.79
CA GLN A 209 11.05 11.16 2.22
C GLN A 209 10.08 10.24 2.97
N GLY A 210 8.89 10.00 2.43
CA GLY A 210 7.89 9.11 3.05
C GLY A 210 8.35 7.67 3.21
N HIS A 211 9.22 7.17 2.32
CA HIS A 211 9.80 5.82 2.45
C HIS A 211 11.08 5.75 3.29
N LEU A 212 11.63 6.88 3.73
CA LEU A 212 12.86 6.89 4.54
C LEU A 212 12.69 6.15 5.88
N PRO A 213 11.61 6.36 6.66
CA PRO A 213 11.41 5.64 7.92
C PRO A 213 11.33 4.12 7.73
N LEU A 214 10.66 3.65 6.68
CA LEU A 214 10.58 2.23 6.35
C LEU A 214 11.96 1.62 6.07
N ARG A 215 12.83 2.34 5.36
CA ARG A 215 14.21 1.91 5.12
C ARG A 215 15.03 1.86 6.41
N ASN A 216 14.82 2.81 7.31
CA ASN A 216 15.51 2.83 8.61
C ASN A 216 15.12 1.63 9.47
N VAL A 217 13.81 1.32 9.57
CA VAL A 217 13.32 0.13 10.26
C VAL A 217 13.87 -1.15 9.63
N SER A 218 13.83 -1.26 8.29
CA SER A 218 14.38 -2.43 7.59
C SER A 218 15.88 -2.62 7.83
N ASN A 219 16.66 -1.53 7.86
CA ASN A 219 18.08 -1.60 8.17
C ASN A 219 18.34 -1.97 9.63
N ALA A 220 17.55 -1.44 10.56
CA ALA A 220 17.65 -1.79 11.98
C ALA A 220 17.35 -3.27 12.21
N ILE A 221 16.30 -3.80 11.59
CA ILE A 221 15.96 -5.24 11.60
C ILE A 221 17.11 -6.08 11.01
N LYS A 222 17.70 -5.64 9.90
CA LYS A 222 18.81 -6.36 9.24
C LYS A 222 20.06 -6.49 10.12
N ASN A 223 20.26 -5.56 11.04
CA ASN A 223 21.42 -5.54 11.94
C ASN A 223 21.22 -6.39 13.21
N ILE A 224 20.03 -6.97 13.41
CA ILE A 224 19.76 -7.89 14.51
C ILE A 224 20.21 -9.30 14.07
N THR A 225 21.11 -9.88 14.85
CA THR A 225 21.71 -11.20 14.71
C THR A 225 21.51 -12.01 16.00
N SER A 226 21.98 -13.25 16.04
CA SER A 226 21.94 -14.09 17.25
C SER A 226 22.78 -13.55 18.41
N GLU A 227 23.70 -12.61 18.15
CA GLU A 227 24.61 -12.04 19.17
C GLU A 227 24.00 -10.83 19.89
N ASN A 228 22.96 -10.20 19.33
CA ASN A 228 22.34 -8.97 19.85
C ASN A 228 20.80 -9.05 19.79
N LEU A 229 20.26 -10.20 20.22
CA LEU A 229 18.81 -10.43 20.30
C LEU A 229 18.11 -9.55 21.33
N ASP A 230 18.85 -8.91 22.24
CA ASP A 230 18.37 -7.94 23.22
C ASP A 230 18.00 -6.58 22.61
N ALA A 231 18.48 -6.29 21.40
CA ALA A 231 18.16 -5.07 20.68
C ALA A 231 16.64 -4.94 20.45
N ARG A 232 16.08 -3.77 20.78
CA ARG A 232 14.65 -3.45 20.55
C ARG A 232 14.51 -2.20 19.72
N LEU A 233 13.50 -2.23 18.85
CA LEU A 233 13.09 -1.07 18.08
C LEU A 233 12.12 -0.23 18.92
N GLU A 234 12.38 1.08 19.05
CA GLU A 234 11.51 1.99 19.80
C GLU A 234 10.24 2.32 18.98
N PRO A 235 9.02 1.92 19.43
CA PRO A 235 7.78 2.18 18.68
C PRO A 235 7.48 3.68 18.51
N THR A 236 7.91 4.51 19.46
CA THR A 236 7.68 5.97 19.46
C THR A 236 8.57 6.73 18.47
N ARG A 237 9.63 6.10 17.93
CA ARG A 237 10.54 6.73 16.96
C ARG A 237 10.15 6.50 15.50
N VAL A 238 9.11 5.72 15.25
CA VAL A 238 8.63 5.42 13.89
C VAL A 238 7.29 6.11 13.64
N PRO A 239 6.92 6.38 12.37
CA PRO A 239 5.58 6.81 12.03
C PRO A 239 4.52 5.83 12.55
N ILE A 240 3.34 6.35 12.89
CA ILE A 240 2.24 5.58 13.49
C ILE A 240 1.84 4.35 12.65
N GLU A 241 1.97 4.45 11.33
CA GLU A 241 1.68 3.35 10.40
C GLU A 241 2.65 2.17 10.54
N LEU A 242 3.84 2.38 11.12
CA LEU A 242 4.86 1.36 11.35
C LEU A 242 4.93 0.89 12.81
N GLU A 243 4.21 1.54 13.73
CA GLU A 243 4.24 1.24 15.16
C GLU A 243 3.85 -0.21 15.43
N GLN A 244 2.73 -0.67 14.87
CA GLN A 244 2.25 -2.04 15.04
C GLN A 244 3.23 -3.07 14.47
N LEU A 245 3.90 -2.75 13.36
CA LEU A 245 4.92 -3.63 12.79
C LEU A 245 6.12 -3.77 13.74
N VAL A 246 6.58 -2.66 14.31
CA VAL A 246 7.67 -2.65 15.30
C VAL A 246 7.30 -3.43 16.56
N ILE A 247 6.11 -3.23 17.10
CA ILE A 247 5.60 -4.00 18.26
C ILE A 247 5.58 -5.49 17.95
N SER A 248 5.00 -5.88 16.80
CA SER A 248 4.91 -7.28 16.40
C SER A 248 6.30 -7.92 16.21
N PHE A 249 7.24 -7.16 15.63
CA PHE A 249 8.62 -7.60 15.45
C PHE A 249 9.34 -7.79 16.79
N ASN A 250 9.22 -6.83 17.72
CA ASN A 250 9.80 -6.92 19.06
C ASN A 250 9.24 -8.14 19.82
N HIS A 251 7.94 -8.43 19.69
CA HIS A 251 7.34 -9.62 20.30
C HIS A 251 7.90 -10.92 19.73
N MET A 252 8.10 -10.98 18.41
CA MET A 252 8.73 -12.14 17.75
C MET A 252 10.18 -12.35 18.21
N ILE A 253 10.99 -11.28 18.26
CA ILE A 253 12.37 -11.37 18.76
C ILE A 253 12.41 -11.76 20.24
N GLY A 254 11.49 -11.25 21.07
CA GLY A 254 11.39 -11.67 22.47
C GLY A 254 11.14 -13.17 22.62
N LYS A 255 10.28 -13.76 21.79
CA LYS A 255 10.08 -15.22 21.77
C LYS A 255 11.34 -15.98 21.34
N ILE A 256 12.08 -15.46 20.36
CA ILE A 256 13.33 -16.07 19.90
C ILE A 256 14.38 -16.03 21.02
N GLU A 257 14.53 -14.88 21.70
CA GLU A 257 15.43 -14.71 22.84
C GLU A 257 15.09 -15.67 23.99
N ASP A 258 13.81 -15.82 24.33
CA ASP A 258 13.34 -16.77 25.35
C ASP A 258 13.75 -18.21 25.01
N VAL A 259 13.57 -18.63 23.75
CA VAL A 259 13.94 -19.97 23.29
C VAL A 259 15.45 -20.16 23.34
N PHE A 260 16.25 -19.20 22.88
CA PHE A 260 17.71 -19.27 22.95
C PHE A 260 18.21 -19.34 24.40
N THR A 261 17.62 -18.55 25.30
CA THR A 261 17.99 -18.53 26.71
C THR A 261 17.69 -19.87 27.38
N ARG A 262 16.51 -20.44 27.13
CA ARG A 262 16.15 -21.78 27.64
C ARG A 262 17.07 -22.86 27.10
N GLN A 263 17.41 -22.81 25.82
CA GLN A 263 18.34 -23.76 25.20
C GLN A 263 19.75 -23.66 25.79
N ALA A 264 20.23 -22.44 26.05
CA ALA A 264 21.53 -22.19 26.65
C ALA A 264 21.59 -22.72 28.09
N ASN A 265 20.58 -22.41 28.91
CA ASN A 265 20.47 -22.89 30.29
C ASN A 265 20.39 -24.42 30.32
N PHE A 266 19.53 -25.03 29.49
CA PHE A 266 19.42 -26.48 29.37
C PHE A 266 20.75 -27.13 29.01
N SER A 267 21.49 -26.55 28.05
CA SER A 267 22.81 -27.08 27.65
C SER A 267 23.84 -26.97 28.77
N ALA A 268 23.81 -25.89 29.55
CA ALA A 268 24.67 -25.70 30.71
C ALA A 268 24.35 -26.71 31.82
N ASP A 269 23.07 -26.91 32.12
CA ASP A 269 22.60 -27.86 33.15
C ASP A 269 22.99 -29.29 32.79
N ILE A 270 22.83 -29.70 31.53
CA ILE A 270 23.30 -31.01 31.05
C ILE A 270 24.80 -31.17 31.28
N ALA A 271 25.60 -30.16 30.90
CA ALA A 271 27.04 -30.22 31.03
C ALA A 271 27.48 -30.37 32.50
N HIS A 272 26.78 -29.71 33.43
CA HIS A 272 27.03 -29.83 34.87
C HIS A 272 26.63 -31.21 35.42
N GLU A 273 25.43 -31.67 35.08
CA GLU A 273 24.90 -32.96 35.54
C GLU A 273 25.70 -34.16 35.02
N ILE A 274 26.29 -34.06 33.81
CA ILE A 274 27.18 -35.10 33.25
C ILE A 274 28.60 -35.01 33.81
N ARG A 275 29.13 -33.80 34.07
CA ARG A 275 30.52 -33.63 34.55
C ARG A 275 30.75 -34.29 35.91
N THR A 276 29.78 -34.20 36.81
CA THR A 276 29.89 -34.73 38.18
C THR A 276 30.11 -36.24 38.23
N PRO A 277 29.24 -37.10 37.65
CA PRO A 277 29.43 -38.55 37.66
C PRO A 277 30.69 -38.98 36.91
N ILE A 278 31.04 -38.30 35.80
CA ILE A 278 32.30 -38.57 35.09
C ILE A 278 33.51 -38.30 35.98
N THR A 279 33.52 -37.18 36.70
CA THR A 279 34.62 -36.83 37.61
C THR A 279 34.74 -37.85 38.74
N ASN A 280 33.61 -38.33 39.28
CA ASN A 280 33.59 -39.37 40.30
C ASN A 280 34.17 -40.70 39.76
N LEU A 281 33.72 -41.14 38.59
CA LEU A 281 34.22 -42.36 37.93
C LEU A 281 35.73 -42.29 37.67
N VAL A 282 36.23 -41.16 37.17
CA VAL A 282 37.66 -40.93 36.95
C VAL A 282 38.42 -41.02 38.28
N THR A 283 37.97 -40.31 39.30
CA THR A 283 38.63 -40.26 40.62
C THR A 283 38.65 -41.64 41.28
N GLN A 284 37.54 -42.37 41.27
CA GLN A 284 37.45 -43.73 41.81
C GLN A 284 38.41 -44.68 41.08
N THR A 285 38.48 -44.57 39.75
CA THR A 285 39.39 -45.38 38.93
C THR A 285 40.86 -45.06 39.23
N GLU A 286 41.23 -43.78 39.33
CA GLU A 286 42.59 -43.35 39.68
C GLU A 286 42.99 -43.86 41.07
N ILE A 287 42.11 -43.72 42.07
CA ILE A 287 42.35 -44.22 43.42
C ILE A 287 42.52 -45.74 43.41
N ALA A 288 41.68 -46.48 42.68
CA ALA A 288 41.76 -47.93 42.56
C ALA A 288 43.06 -48.40 41.88
N LEU A 289 43.60 -47.63 40.94
CA LEU A 289 44.87 -47.94 40.25
C LEU A 289 46.12 -47.52 41.04
N SER A 290 46.00 -46.62 42.02
CA SER A 290 47.14 -46.02 42.73
C SER A 290 47.77 -46.89 43.83
N GLN A 291 47.06 -47.91 44.33
CA GLN A 291 47.50 -48.74 45.47
C GLN A 291 47.02 -50.18 45.30
N ASP A 292 47.76 -51.15 45.86
CA ASP A 292 47.29 -52.53 45.94
C ASP A 292 46.03 -52.63 46.80
N ARG A 293 45.00 -53.29 46.26
CA ARG A 293 43.67 -53.43 46.87
C ARG A 293 43.32 -54.90 47.01
N THR A 294 42.52 -55.22 48.02
CA THR A 294 41.89 -56.54 48.11
C THR A 294 40.84 -56.71 47.01
N GLN A 295 40.56 -57.96 46.63
CA GLN A 295 39.51 -58.26 45.65
C GLN A 295 38.16 -57.62 46.02
N ARG A 296 37.81 -57.63 47.31
CA ARG A 296 36.56 -57.06 47.82
C ARG A 296 36.47 -55.54 47.62
N GLU A 297 37.56 -54.81 47.86
CA GLU A 297 37.58 -53.36 47.62
C GLU A 297 37.48 -53.01 46.13
N LEU A 298 38.06 -53.83 45.25
CA LEU A 298 37.90 -53.69 43.80
C LEU A 298 36.45 -53.94 43.37
N GLU A 299 35.81 -54.98 43.91
CA GLU A 299 34.38 -55.25 43.68
C GLU A 299 33.51 -54.06 44.13
N ASP A 300 33.78 -53.47 45.30
CA ASP A 300 33.04 -52.30 45.80
C ASP A 300 33.19 -51.07 44.87
N VAL A 301 34.40 -50.82 44.33
CA VAL A 301 34.63 -49.75 43.34
C VAL A 301 33.86 -50.01 42.04
N LEU A 302 33.84 -51.26 41.57
CA LEU A 302 33.10 -51.63 40.36
C LEU A 302 31.58 -51.51 40.56
N TYR A 303 31.05 -51.87 41.73
CA TYR A 303 29.65 -51.66 42.07
C TYR A 303 29.30 -50.17 42.11
N SER A 304 30.14 -49.34 42.74
CA SER A 304 29.93 -47.89 42.74
C SER A 304 29.98 -47.29 41.33
N SER A 305 30.90 -47.77 40.49
CA SER A 305 30.99 -47.36 39.08
C SER A 305 29.74 -47.77 38.30
N LEU A 306 29.24 -49.00 38.52
CA LEU A 306 28.01 -49.49 37.90
C LEU A 306 26.79 -48.65 38.28
N GLU A 307 26.71 -48.20 39.53
CA GLU A 307 25.65 -47.30 39.98
C GLU A 307 25.70 -45.96 39.23
N GLU A 308 26.89 -45.36 39.07
CA GLU A 308 27.05 -44.12 38.30
C GLU A 308 26.76 -44.31 36.81
N TYR A 309 27.15 -45.43 36.19
CA TYR A 309 26.77 -45.74 34.81
C TYR A 309 25.24 -45.87 34.63
N ASN A 310 24.56 -46.51 35.58
CA ASN A 310 23.11 -46.63 35.57
C ASN A 310 22.44 -45.26 35.74
N ARG A 311 22.97 -44.41 36.62
CA ARG A 311 22.51 -43.03 36.82
C ARG A 311 22.66 -42.20 35.55
N MET A 312 23.82 -42.23 34.90
CA MET A 312 24.07 -41.54 33.63
C MET A 312 23.14 -42.06 32.51
N THR A 313 22.94 -43.38 32.42
CA THR A 313 22.04 -43.98 31.43
C THR A 313 20.60 -43.49 31.59
N LYS A 314 20.11 -43.46 32.84
CA LYS A 314 18.78 -42.93 33.16
C LYS A 314 18.67 -41.45 32.78
N MET A 315 19.66 -40.64 33.15
CA MET A 315 19.72 -39.22 32.83
C MET A 315 19.66 -38.96 31.31
N VAL A 316 20.43 -39.71 30.51
CA VAL A 316 20.40 -39.59 29.03
C VAL A 316 19.05 -40.00 28.46
N SER A 317 18.43 -41.07 28.97
CA SER A 317 17.09 -41.50 28.54
C SER A 317 16.00 -40.49 28.91
N ASP A 318 16.10 -39.86 30.07
CA ASP A 318 15.18 -38.79 30.47
C ASP A 318 15.36 -37.54 29.60
N MET A 319 16.60 -37.15 29.29
CA MET A 319 16.89 -36.03 28.38
C MET A 319 16.37 -36.29 26.96
N LEU A 320 16.59 -37.50 26.41
CA LEU A 320 16.11 -37.86 25.08
C LEU A 320 14.58 -37.82 25.02
N PHE A 321 13.91 -38.31 26.07
CA PHE A 321 12.46 -38.26 26.17
C PHE A 321 11.93 -36.81 26.21
N LEU A 322 12.54 -35.94 27.04
CA LEU A 322 12.16 -34.52 27.10
C LEU A 322 12.36 -33.84 25.74
N ALA A 323 13.51 -34.07 25.08
CA ALA A 323 13.77 -33.52 23.76
C ALA A 323 12.77 -33.99 22.69
N GLN A 324 12.35 -35.26 22.74
CA GLN A 324 11.30 -35.79 21.85
C GLN A 324 9.91 -35.20 22.17
N ALA A 325 9.62 -34.93 23.45
CA ALA A 325 8.38 -34.29 23.88
C ALA A 325 8.29 -32.84 23.38
N ASP A 326 9.35 -32.05 23.58
CA ASP A 326 9.41 -30.64 23.20
C ASP A 326 9.31 -30.42 21.68
N ASN A 327 9.79 -31.38 20.88
CA ASN A 327 9.72 -31.31 19.42
C ASN A 327 8.43 -31.92 18.84
N ASN A 328 7.41 -32.22 19.66
CA ASN A 328 6.18 -32.90 19.25
C ASN A 328 6.42 -34.24 18.52
N GLN A 329 7.56 -34.90 18.79
CA GLN A 329 7.93 -36.17 18.17
C GLN A 329 7.39 -37.38 18.92
N LEU A 330 6.95 -37.21 20.17
CA LEU A 330 6.18 -38.20 20.92
C LEU A 330 4.72 -38.12 20.49
N ILE A 331 4.30 -39.04 19.62
CA ILE A 331 2.89 -39.25 19.29
C ILE A 331 2.37 -40.33 20.24
N PRO A 332 1.47 -40.02 21.21
CA PRO A 332 0.96 -41.01 22.15
C PRO A 332 0.15 -42.08 21.41
N ASP A 333 0.39 -43.35 21.73
CA ASP A 333 -0.44 -44.44 21.22
C ASP A 333 -1.73 -44.53 22.05
N ARG A 334 -2.81 -43.92 21.54
CA ARG A 334 -4.07 -43.80 22.27
C ARG A 334 -4.86 -45.09 22.18
N VAL A 335 -4.92 -45.80 23.31
CA VAL A 335 -5.73 -47.00 23.50
C VAL A 335 -6.58 -46.87 24.75
N MET A 336 -7.68 -47.62 24.82
CA MET A 336 -8.46 -47.74 26.05
C MET A 336 -7.74 -48.63 27.05
N PHE A 337 -7.48 -48.14 28.26
CA PHE A 337 -6.84 -48.91 29.33
C PHE A 337 -7.43 -48.58 30.71
N ASP A 338 -7.30 -49.51 31.66
CA ASP A 338 -7.78 -49.33 33.04
C ASP A 338 -6.68 -48.70 33.91
N LEU A 339 -6.94 -47.50 34.44
CA LEU A 339 -6.03 -46.76 35.32
C LEU A 339 -5.66 -47.57 36.56
N ARG A 340 -6.64 -48.28 37.17
CA ARG A 340 -6.39 -49.10 38.35
C ARG A 340 -5.41 -50.21 38.02
N ALA A 341 -5.62 -50.90 36.90
CA ALA A 341 -4.74 -51.99 36.48
C ALA A 341 -3.30 -51.51 36.25
N GLU A 342 -3.12 -50.32 35.65
CA GLU A 342 -1.79 -49.75 35.45
C GLU A 342 -1.13 -49.30 36.77
N VAL A 343 -1.87 -48.71 37.71
CA VAL A 343 -1.33 -48.37 39.05
C VAL A 343 -0.92 -49.62 39.81
N MET A 344 -1.72 -50.69 39.76
CA MET A 344 -1.37 -51.97 40.42
C MET A 344 -0.10 -52.59 39.85
N LYS A 345 0.12 -52.54 38.53
CA LYS A 345 1.39 -52.99 37.91
C LYS A 345 2.60 -52.20 38.43
N VAL A 346 2.42 -50.90 38.69
CA VAL A 346 3.48 -50.07 39.28
C VAL A 346 3.70 -50.43 40.75
N PHE A 347 2.64 -50.74 41.51
CA PHE A 347 2.76 -51.20 42.89
C PHE A 347 3.56 -52.50 42.99
N GLU A 348 3.27 -53.48 42.13
CA GLU A 348 4.01 -54.75 42.04
C GLU A 348 5.51 -54.50 41.79
N PHE A 349 5.85 -53.52 40.94
CA PHE A 349 7.25 -53.17 40.68
C PHE A 349 7.98 -52.57 41.90
N PHE A 350 7.27 -51.82 42.75
CA PHE A 350 7.86 -51.16 43.92
C PHE A 350 7.66 -51.93 45.24
N GLU A 351 6.97 -53.06 45.23
CA GLU A 351 6.60 -53.82 46.43
C GLU A 351 7.82 -54.17 47.28
N ALA A 352 8.87 -54.74 46.67
CA ALA A 352 10.09 -55.11 47.39
C ALA A 352 10.81 -53.91 48.04
N TRP A 353 10.86 -52.77 47.36
CA TRP A 353 11.47 -51.54 47.91
C TRP A 353 10.62 -50.91 49.01
N ALA A 354 9.30 -50.99 48.89
CA ALA A 354 8.38 -50.53 49.92
C ALA A 354 8.49 -51.40 51.17
N GLU A 355 8.56 -52.72 51.02
CA GLU A 355 8.76 -53.68 52.12
C GLU A 355 10.10 -53.47 52.83
N GLU A 356 11.20 -53.29 52.10
CA GLU A 356 12.53 -53.04 52.68
C GLU A 356 12.55 -51.79 53.59
N ARG A 357 11.73 -50.78 53.26
CA ARG A 357 11.57 -49.54 54.04
C ARG A 357 10.37 -49.55 54.99
N ASN A 358 9.66 -50.68 55.11
CA ASN A 358 8.45 -50.81 55.90
C ASN A 358 7.36 -49.75 55.56
N ILE A 359 7.21 -49.43 54.27
CA ILE A 359 6.22 -48.46 53.75
C ILE A 359 5.05 -49.23 53.14
N THR A 360 3.82 -48.87 53.50
CA THR A 360 2.61 -49.50 52.93
C THR A 360 2.11 -48.76 51.70
N LEU A 361 1.91 -49.45 50.57
CA LEU A 361 1.25 -48.89 49.39
C LEU A 361 -0.27 -49.13 49.46
N LYS A 362 -1.07 -48.07 49.37
CA LYS A 362 -2.54 -48.13 49.42
C LYS A 362 -3.14 -47.57 48.14
N PHE A 363 -4.09 -48.29 47.55
CA PHE A 363 -4.88 -47.82 46.42
C PHE A 363 -6.34 -47.60 46.85
N ASN A 364 -6.91 -46.46 46.51
CA ASN A 364 -8.30 -46.11 46.79
C ASN A 364 -9.01 -45.59 45.52
N GLY A 365 -9.82 -46.43 44.89
CA GLY A 365 -10.55 -46.05 43.68
C GLY A 365 -11.25 -47.24 43.03
N MET A 366 -12.21 -46.96 42.17
CA MET A 366 -12.85 -47.99 41.32
C MET A 366 -12.09 -48.15 39.99
N PRO A 367 -12.22 -49.31 39.30
CA PRO A 367 -11.70 -49.48 37.94
C PRO A 367 -12.21 -48.36 37.03
N CYS A 368 -11.33 -47.79 36.22
CA CYS A 368 -11.62 -46.61 35.43
C CYS A 368 -10.94 -46.74 34.06
N LEU A 369 -11.76 -46.83 33.00
CA LEU A 369 -11.28 -46.93 31.63
C LEU A 369 -11.07 -45.54 31.05
N VAL A 370 -9.85 -45.28 30.57
CA VAL A 370 -9.48 -44.02 29.91
C VAL A 370 -8.83 -44.28 28.57
N GLU A 371 -8.98 -43.33 27.65
CA GLU A 371 -8.25 -43.32 26.39
C GLU A 371 -6.92 -42.57 26.57
N GLY A 372 -5.80 -43.23 26.28
CA GLY A 372 -4.48 -42.61 26.36
C GLY A 372 -3.37 -43.61 26.10
N ASP A 373 -2.13 -43.21 26.38
CA ASP A 373 -0.95 -44.07 26.24
C ASP A 373 -0.61 -44.73 27.59
N PRO A 374 -0.78 -46.06 27.74
CA PRO A 374 -0.52 -46.75 28.99
C PRO A 374 0.95 -46.68 29.41
N GLN A 375 1.90 -46.60 28.47
CA GLN A 375 3.32 -46.51 28.78
C GLN A 375 3.68 -45.13 29.32
N MET A 376 3.16 -44.06 28.71
CA MET A 376 3.35 -42.70 29.22
C MET A 376 2.70 -42.52 30.60
N PHE A 377 1.50 -43.08 30.79
CA PHE A 377 0.83 -43.10 32.09
C PHE A 377 1.67 -43.83 33.14
N ARG A 378 2.13 -45.06 32.84
CA ARG A 378 2.98 -45.84 33.74
C ARG A 378 4.27 -45.11 34.10
N ARG A 379 4.89 -44.40 33.15
CA ARG A 379 6.07 -43.57 33.40
C ARG A 379 5.77 -42.43 34.38
N ALA A 380 4.63 -41.74 34.22
CA ALA A 380 4.22 -40.68 35.14
C ALA A 380 4.02 -41.22 36.56
N ILE A 381 3.31 -42.34 36.72
CA ILE A 381 3.10 -42.98 38.03
C ILE A 381 4.42 -43.47 38.62
N ASN A 382 5.31 -44.08 37.82
CA ASN A 382 6.64 -44.50 38.28
C ASN A 382 7.45 -43.33 38.84
N ASN A 383 7.45 -42.18 38.16
CA ASN A 383 8.18 -40.99 38.62
C ASN A 383 7.61 -40.44 39.93
N LEU A 384 6.29 -40.33 40.03
CA LEU A 384 5.63 -39.82 41.24
C LEU A 384 5.78 -40.79 42.42
N LEU A 385 5.61 -42.10 42.19
CA LEU A 385 5.72 -43.10 43.25
C LEU A 385 7.16 -43.30 43.72
N SER A 386 8.14 -43.25 42.79
CA SER A 386 9.56 -43.26 43.14
C SER A 386 9.92 -42.07 44.04
N ASN A 387 9.40 -40.87 43.74
CA ASN A 387 9.57 -39.71 44.60
C ASN A 387 8.88 -39.89 45.95
N ALA A 388 7.63 -40.37 45.96
CA ALA A 388 6.89 -40.62 47.19
C ALA A 388 7.63 -41.59 48.13
N LEU A 389 8.13 -42.72 47.60
CA LEU A 389 8.92 -43.71 48.37
C LEU A 389 10.23 -43.13 48.92
N ARG A 390 10.87 -42.22 48.18
CA ARG A 390 12.12 -41.59 48.62
C ARG A 390 11.92 -40.70 49.85
N TYR A 391 10.82 -39.95 49.90
CA TYR A 391 10.56 -38.94 50.93
C TYR A 391 9.59 -39.38 52.04
N THR A 392 9.05 -40.59 51.96
CA THR A 392 8.19 -41.16 53.00
C THR A 392 9.03 -41.74 54.15
N PRO A 393 8.77 -41.36 55.41
CA PRO A 393 9.40 -42.00 56.57
C PRO A 393 9.04 -43.48 56.69
N GLU A 394 9.93 -44.28 57.28
CA GLU A 394 9.67 -45.71 57.54
C GLU A 394 8.43 -45.92 58.42
N GLY A 395 7.67 -47.00 58.14
CA GLY A 395 6.45 -47.34 58.88
C GLY A 395 5.19 -46.57 58.45
N GLN A 396 5.28 -45.68 57.47
CA GLN A 396 4.15 -44.88 56.96
C GLN A 396 3.55 -45.47 55.68
N ALA A 397 2.50 -44.83 55.15
CA ALA A 397 1.81 -45.29 53.95
C ALA A 397 1.76 -44.23 52.85
N ILE A 398 1.90 -44.67 51.60
CA ILE A 398 1.67 -43.88 50.40
C ILE A 398 0.30 -44.26 49.85
N THR A 399 -0.55 -43.26 49.57
CA THR A 399 -1.92 -43.50 49.11
C THR A 399 -2.10 -42.95 47.69
N VAL A 400 -2.47 -43.83 46.76
CA VAL A 400 -2.90 -43.45 45.41
C VAL A 400 -4.41 -43.52 45.33
N SER A 401 -5.06 -42.38 45.08
CA SER A 401 -6.51 -42.28 44.98
C SER A 401 -6.96 -41.91 43.57
N ILE A 402 -8.00 -42.56 43.05
CA ILE A 402 -8.63 -42.22 41.78
C ILE A 402 -10.08 -41.84 42.03
N ARG A 403 -10.48 -40.63 41.62
CA ARG A 403 -11.86 -40.12 41.68
C ARG A 403 -12.31 -39.69 40.30
N GLU A 404 -13.45 -40.21 39.86
CA GLU A 404 -14.13 -39.76 38.65
C GLU A 404 -14.90 -38.47 38.94
N GLN A 405 -14.73 -37.46 38.09
CA GLN A 405 -15.55 -36.25 38.04
C GLN A 405 -16.31 -36.19 36.71
N GLU A 406 -17.23 -35.23 36.56
CA GLU A 406 -18.13 -35.15 35.39
C GLU A 406 -17.42 -35.09 34.02
N SER A 407 -16.18 -34.58 33.94
CA SER A 407 -15.45 -34.40 32.67
C SER A 407 -13.99 -34.83 32.69
N PHE A 408 -13.47 -35.27 33.84
CA PHE A 408 -12.08 -35.71 34.00
C PHE A 408 -11.95 -36.64 35.20
N PHE A 409 -10.77 -37.25 35.34
CA PHE A 409 -10.42 -38.10 36.48
C PHE A 409 -9.33 -37.43 37.30
N ASP A 410 -9.51 -37.42 38.62
CA ASP A 410 -8.51 -37.01 39.57
C ASP A 410 -7.73 -38.22 40.04
N LEU A 411 -6.45 -38.30 39.67
CA LEU A 411 -5.49 -39.22 40.26
C LEU A 411 -4.59 -38.44 41.23
N VAL A 412 -4.61 -38.82 42.50
CA VAL A 412 -3.85 -38.18 43.57
C VAL A 412 -2.89 -39.19 44.18
N ILE A 413 -1.62 -38.84 44.27
CA ILE A 413 -0.60 -39.60 45.00
C ILE A 413 -0.21 -38.79 46.22
N GLU A 414 -0.50 -39.31 47.40
CA GLU A 414 -0.25 -38.66 48.68
C GLU A 414 0.79 -39.45 49.46
N ASN A 415 1.79 -38.75 49.97
CA ASN A 415 2.82 -39.32 50.82
C ASN A 415 3.09 -38.42 52.03
N PRO A 416 3.26 -38.98 53.23
CA PRO A 416 3.69 -38.20 54.37
C PRO A 416 5.17 -37.85 54.21
N GLY A 417 5.53 -36.61 54.51
CA GLY A 417 6.89 -36.13 54.33
C GLY A 417 7.01 -34.65 54.65
N LYS A 418 8.23 -34.12 54.57
CA LYS A 418 8.44 -32.69 54.74
C LYS A 418 7.85 -31.97 53.51
N PRO A 419 6.96 -30.98 53.68
CA PRO A 419 6.40 -30.26 52.55
C PRO A 419 7.51 -29.52 51.80
N ILE A 420 7.32 -29.40 50.49
CA ILE A 420 8.19 -28.60 49.64
C ILE A 420 7.98 -27.12 50.05
N PRO A 421 9.04 -26.36 50.39
CA PRO A 421 8.93 -24.94 50.69
C PRO A 421 8.21 -24.16 49.57
N GLU A 422 7.40 -23.15 49.94
CA GLU A 422 6.60 -22.37 48.98
C GLU A 422 7.45 -21.72 47.87
N GLU A 423 8.70 -21.36 48.17
CA GLU A 423 9.64 -20.78 47.22
C GLU A 423 10.08 -21.73 46.08
N HIS A 424 9.89 -23.04 46.25
CA HIS A 424 10.19 -24.06 45.24
C HIS A 424 8.93 -24.60 44.53
N LEU A 425 7.74 -24.22 44.98
CA LEU A 425 6.49 -24.56 44.32
C LEU A 425 6.24 -23.52 43.21
N SER A 426 6.50 -23.91 41.96
CA SER A 426 6.12 -23.10 40.80
C SER A 426 4.59 -22.97 40.74
N ARG A 427 4.14 -21.72 40.60
CA ARG A 427 2.73 -21.29 40.64
C ARG A 427 1.96 -21.59 39.36
#